data_AF-A0A8M1MLU9-F1
#
_entry.id   AF-A0A8M1MLU9-F1
#
_cell.length_a   1.000
_cell.length_b   1.000
_cell.length_c   1.000
_cell.angle_alpha   90.00
_cell.angle_beta   90.00
_cell.angle_gamma   90.00
#
_symmetry.space_group_name_H-M   'P 1'
#
loop_
_entity.id
_entity.type
_entity.pdbx_description
1 polymer ?
#
loop_
_entity_poly.entity_id
_entity_poly.type
_entity_poly.pdbx_seq_one_letter_code
_entity_poly.pdbx_strand_id
1 'polypeptide(L)'
;MAGGTREVLTLQLGHFAGFVGAHWWNQQDAALCAPTDAREPPGELCPDVLYRAGRTAHGQETYTPRLILMDLKGSLSSLKQEGGLYGDRQLDAAIAWQGKLTTHKEELYPQNPYLRDLLSAEGVLSSDGIWRVKPIPNGKGPPPLPAAIAPRPLIPTESSIRVWSDFLRVHLHPRSICMIQKYNHDGEAGRLEAFGQGESVLKEPRYLEELEDRLHFYMEECDYLQGFQILCDLHNGFSGVGAKATELLQDEYSGRGIITWGLLPGPYSLGEPQKNIYRLLNTAFGLVHMSAHSSLVCPLSLGGSLGLRREPPVTFPHLHYDATLPFHCAAILATALDTVTVPYRLRSSPVSMVHLADMLNSSGKKVVTAAATIPFPLVPGQSLPDALVQLGGATAWTPLSACGDPSGTCFAQSVVLRGLDKACHTSRLAPGTRLPSPLHACDTGEDVLAQYLQQQQPGVRSSTHLLLAPCKVVPPYPCLFSPSLSRHGLLLDGPPLGAGTCFLSPHSRGEHPSAWGPLLLFHLGPGPGRLG
;
A
#
# COMPACT_ATOMS: atom_id res chain seq x y z
N MET A 1 23.32 7.23 20.36
CA MET A 1 22.91 8.41 19.57
C MET A 1 21.45 8.21 19.22
N ALA A 2 20.56 9.13 19.59
CA ALA A 2 19.17 9.07 19.15
C ALA A 2 19.16 9.30 17.64
N GLY A 3 19.07 8.22 16.87
CA GLY A 3 18.93 8.31 15.42
C GLY A 3 17.57 8.91 15.11
N GLY A 4 17.54 10.14 14.61
CA GLY A 4 16.29 10.78 14.17
C GLY A 4 15.56 9.88 13.20
N THR A 5 14.25 9.78 13.39
CA THR A 5 13.34 9.10 12.46
C THR A 5 13.43 9.77 11.10
N ARG A 6 13.47 8.98 10.02
CA ARG A 6 13.55 9.50 8.64
C ARG A 6 12.14 9.52 8.07
N GLU A 7 11.38 10.58 8.32
CA GLU A 7 9.96 10.62 7.98
C GLU A 7 9.71 10.66 6.46
N VAL A 8 8.62 10.02 6.04
CA VAL A 8 8.10 10.04 4.67
C VAL A 8 6.68 10.57 4.69
N LEU A 9 6.41 11.55 3.83
CA LEU A 9 5.05 12.02 3.59
C LEU A 9 4.45 11.29 2.39
N THR A 10 3.27 10.71 2.56
CA THR A 10 2.56 10.03 1.47
C THR A 10 1.50 10.93 0.87
N LEU A 11 1.50 11.07 -0.46
CA LEU A 11 0.42 11.70 -1.24
C LEU A 11 -0.40 10.62 -1.94
N GLN A 12 -1.72 10.63 -1.78
CA GLN A 12 -2.66 9.74 -2.45
C GLN A 12 -3.56 10.53 -3.38
N LEU A 13 -3.38 10.34 -4.68
CA LEU A 13 -3.98 11.16 -5.74
C LEU A 13 -4.87 10.28 -6.62
N GLY A 14 -6.17 10.34 -6.36
CA GLY A 14 -7.18 9.61 -7.12
C GLY A 14 -7.85 8.48 -6.36
N HIS A 15 -8.90 7.97 -6.99
CA HIS A 15 -9.83 7.06 -6.33
C HIS A 15 -9.27 5.65 -6.19
N PHE A 16 -8.63 5.11 -7.25
CA PHE A 16 -8.02 3.78 -7.17
C PHE A 16 -6.77 3.81 -6.28
N ALA A 17 -6.04 4.94 -6.28
CA ALA A 17 -5.01 5.23 -5.28
C ALA A 17 -5.56 5.23 -3.85
N GLY A 18 -6.77 5.73 -3.64
CA GLY A 18 -7.50 5.58 -2.37
C GLY A 18 -7.73 4.11 -1.99
N PHE A 19 -8.16 3.25 -2.93
CA PHE A 19 -8.36 1.81 -2.65
C PHE A 19 -7.05 1.11 -2.24
N VAL A 20 -5.97 1.32 -3.00
CA VAL A 20 -4.64 0.77 -2.67
C VAL A 20 -4.15 1.33 -1.35
N GLY A 21 -4.33 2.63 -1.15
CA GLY A 21 -3.99 3.35 0.08
C GLY A 21 -4.70 2.80 1.30
N ALA A 22 -6.00 2.56 1.23
CA ALA A 22 -6.79 2.03 2.33
C ALA A 22 -6.33 0.64 2.75
N HIS A 23 -6.06 -0.27 1.80
CA HIS A 23 -5.47 -1.57 2.13
C HIS A 23 -4.07 -1.42 2.74
N TRP A 24 -3.23 -0.56 2.17
CA TRP A 24 -1.86 -0.38 2.64
C TRP A 24 -1.82 0.18 4.07
N TRP A 25 -2.61 1.21 4.37
CA TRP A 25 -2.73 1.76 5.72
C TRP A 25 -3.34 0.76 6.71
N ASN A 26 -4.35 0.00 6.30
CA ASN A 26 -4.91 -1.07 7.13
C ASN A 26 -3.86 -2.15 7.47
N GLN A 27 -2.96 -2.48 6.54
CA GLN A 27 -1.84 -3.39 6.78
C GLN A 27 -0.80 -2.80 7.74
N GLN A 28 -0.48 -1.50 7.59
CA GLN A 28 0.41 -0.82 8.54
C GLN A 28 -0.18 -0.79 9.95
N ASP A 29 -1.48 -0.48 10.08
CA ASP A 29 -2.20 -0.48 11.37
C ASP A 29 -2.25 -1.85 12.02
N ALA A 30 -2.43 -2.90 11.22
CA ALA A 30 -2.36 -4.29 11.69
C ALA A 30 -0.97 -4.66 12.22
N ALA A 31 0.09 -4.13 11.62
CA ALA A 31 1.47 -4.32 12.08
C ALA A 31 1.74 -3.59 13.40
N LEU A 32 1.15 -2.41 13.60
CA LEU A 32 1.21 -1.64 14.86
C LEU A 32 0.52 -2.34 16.03
N CYS A 33 -0.67 -2.89 15.80
CA CYS A 33 -1.52 -3.49 16.83
C CYS A 33 -1.05 -4.87 17.33
N ALA A 34 0.17 -5.31 16.99
CA ALA A 34 0.72 -6.56 17.51
C ALA A 34 0.84 -6.49 19.05
N PRO A 35 0.45 -7.54 19.81
CA PRO A 35 0.63 -7.55 21.24
C PRO A 35 2.13 -7.46 21.54
N THR A 36 2.56 -6.28 21.97
CA THR A 36 3.89 -6.07 22.54
C THR A 36 3.83 -6.60 23.97
N ASP A 37 4.01 -7.91 24.12
CA ASP A 37 4.52 -8.40 25.40
C ASP A 37 5.84 -7.68 25.64
N ALA A 38 6.00 -7.05 26.80
CA ALA A 38 7.14 -6.18 27.15
C ALA A 38 8.53 -6.87 27.12
N ARG A 39 8.59 -8.12 26.65
CA ARG A 39 9.79 -8.95 26.47
C ARG A 39 10.22 -9.12 25.03
N GLU A 40 9.39 -8.79 24.04
CA GLU A 40 9.78 -8.91 22.63
C GLU A 40 10.56 -7.66 22.17
N PRO A 41 11.65 -7.83 21.42
CA PRO A 41 12.38 -6.71 20.85
C PRO A 41 11.48 -5.90 19.91
N PRO A 42 11.73 -4.59 19.74
CA PRO A 42 10.99 -3.78 18.79
C PRO A 42 11.08 -4.41 17.38
N GLY A 43 9.96 -4.45 16.67
CA GLY A 43 9.89 -5.04 15.32
C GLY A 43 10.87 -4.41 14.33
N GLU A 44 11.21 -5.13 13.26
CA GLU A 44 12.24 -4.75 12.27
C GLU A 44 11.92 -3.44 11.53
N LEU A 45 10.63 -3.11 11.40
CA LEU A 45 10.15 -1.89 10.75
C LEU A 45 9.92 -0.77 11.78
N CYS A 46 10.23 0.47 11.37
CA CYS A 46 10.01 1.69 12.13
C CYS A 46 8.70 2.35 11.68
N PRO A 47 7.61 2.26 12.47
CA PRO A 47 6.33 2.81 12.05
C PRO A 47 6.31 4.35 12.03
N ASP A 48 7.14 5.00 12.84
CA ASP A 48 7.28 6.46 12.93
C ASP A 48 7.75 7.10 11.61
N VAL A 49 8.29 6.30 10.69
CA VAL A 49 8.63 6.76 9.33
C VAL A 49 7.38 7.21 8.58
N LEU A 50 6.25 6.52 8.77
CA LEU A 50 4.99 6.78 8.05
C LEU A 50 3.93 7.44 8.93
N TYR A 51 4.02 7.29 10.24
CA TYR A 51 3.02 7.76 11.19
C TYR A 51 3.56 8.89 12.05
N ARG A 52 2.63 9.61 12.66
CA ARG A 52 2.91 10.66 13.63
C ARG A 52 2.16 10.40 14.92
N ALA A 53 2.83 10.64 16.04
CA ALA A 53 2.14 10.86 17.30
C ALA A 53 1.55 12.27 17.31
N GLY A 54 0.35 12.40 17.87
CA GLY A 54 -0.34 13.66 18.07
C GLY A 54 -1.08 13.63 19.40
N ARG A 55 -1.73 14.75 19.73
CA ARG A 55 -2.64 14.83 20.87
C ARG A 55 -3.93 15.51 20.44
N THR A 56 -5.07 14.97 20.87
CA THR A 56 -6.36 15.63 20.70
C THR A 56 -6.48 16.83 21.64
N ALA A 57 -7.49 17.67 21.42
CA ALA A 57 -7.83 18.78 22.32
C ALA A 57 -8.12 18.31 23.76
N HIS A 58 -8.48 17.04 23.95
CA HIS A 58 -8.72 16.41 25.25
C HIS A 58 -7.46 15.75 25.84
N GLY A 59 -6.29 15.98 25.24
CA GLY A 59 -5.01 15.43 25.70
C GLY A 59 -4.80 13.94 25.42
N GLN A 60 -5.66 13.30 24.61
CA GLN A 60 -5.49 11.90 24.24
C GLN A 60 -4.45 11.76 23.14
N GLU A 61 -3.55 10.80 23.27
CA GLU A 61 -2.53 10.53 22.26
C GLU A 61 -3.17 9.90 21.02
N THR A 62 -2.91 10.51 19.86
CA THR A 62 -3.34 10.03 18.56
C THR A 62 -2.14 9.50 17.80
N TYR A 63 -2.37 8.49 16.96
CA TYR A 63 -1.35 7.97 16.07
C TYR A 63 -1.92 7.87 14.67
N THR A 64 -1.56 8.82 13.80
CA THR A 64 -2.17 9.00 12.49
C THR A 64 -1.14 8.92 11.38
N PRO A 65 -1.50 8.48 10.17
CA PRO A 65 -0.58 8.46 9.04
C PRO A 65 -0.18 9.88 8.61
N ARG A 66 1.05 10.03 8.13
CA ARG A 66 1.54 11.22 7.41
C ARG A 66 1.04 11.14 5.98
N LEU A 67 -0.21 11.54 5.81
CA LEU A 67 -0.96 11.38 4.58
C LEU A 67 -1.59 12.70 4.16
N ILE A 68 -1.42 13.04 2.89
CA ILE A 68 -2.28 13.99 2.16
C ILE A 68 -3.00 13.20 1.05
N LEU A 69 -4.32 13.23 1.04
CA LEU A 69 -5.17 12.55 0.07
C LEU A 69 -5.96 13.59 -0.71
N MET A 70 -5.91 13.49 -2.04
CA MET A 70 -6.75 14.26 -2.95
C MET A 70 -7.67 13.34 -3.76
N ASP A 71 -8.97 13.54 -3.60
CA ASP A 71 -10.00 12.82 -4.35
C ASP A 71 -11.16 13.77 -4.70
N LEU A 72 -12.06 13.32 -5.57
CA LEU A 72 -13.19 14.09 -6.09
C LEU A 72 -14.36 14.10 -5.12
N LYS A 73 -15.20 15.12 -5.23
CA LYS A 73 -16.47 15.18 -4.50
C LYS A 73 -17.29 13.89 -4.73
N GLY A 74 -17.76 13.28 -3.64
CA GLY A 74 -18.56 12.04 -3.65
C GLY A 74 -17.78 10.77 -3.28
N SER A 75 -16.45 10.81 -3.26
CA SER A 75 -15.60 9.63 -2.97
C SER A 75 -15.54 9.20 -1.50
N LEU A 76 -15.93 10.08 -0.56
CA LEU A 76 -15.82 9.82 0.87
C LEU A 76 -16.99 9.00 1.45
N SER A 77 -18.07 8.78 0.69
CA SER A 77 -19.28 8.07 1.16
C SER A 77 -19.74 8.59 2.54
N SER A 78 -19.44 7.87 3.61
CA SER A 78 -19.82 8.19 4.99
C SER A 78 -18.69 8.72 5.88
N LEU A 79 -17.45 8.78 5.36
CA LEU A 79 -16.29 9.33 6.06
C LEU A 79 -16.35 10.87 6.07
N LYS A 80 -16.16 11.46 7.24
CA LYS A 80 -16.06 12.92 7.37
C LYS A 80 -14.72 13.41 6.81
N GLN A 81 -14.74 14.54 6.11
CA GLN A 81 -13.52 15.19 5.58
C GLN A 81 -12.54 15.59 6.70
N GLU A 82 -13.05 16.03 7.84
CA GLU A 82 -12.23 16.40 9.02
C GLU A 82 -11.72 15.18 9.81
N GLY A 83 -12.05 13.96 9.37
CA GLY A 83 -11.81 12.74 10.13
C GLY A 83 -12.74 12.59 11.34
N GLY A 84 -12.48 11.57 12.17
CA GLY A 84 -13.29 11.27 13.36
C GLY A 84 -12.61 11.58 14.70
N LEU A 85 -11.31 11.92 14.70
CA LEU A 85 -10.49 11.96 15.93
C LEU A 85 -10.60 13.28 16.71
N TYR A 86 -10.66 14.39 15.99
CA TYR A 86 -10.77 15.71 16.59
C TYR A 86 -12.24 16.04 16.48
N GLY A 87 -12.98 15.87 17.59
CA GLY A 87 -14.43 16.09 17.60
C GLY A 87 -14.78 17.42 16.94
N ASP A 88 -15.93 17.47 16.27
CA ASP A 88 -16.43 18.70 15.66
C ASP A 88 -16.29 19.79 16.74
N ARG A 89 -15.36 20.74 16.54
CA ARG A 89 -15.73 22.09 16.94
C ARG A 89 -16.99 22.27 16.14
N GLN A 90 -18.14 22.28 16.79
CA GLN A 90 -19.31 22.91 16.23
C GLN A 90 -18.76 24.21 15.66
N LEU A 91 -18.60 24.25 14.34
CA LEU A 91 -18.76 25.45 13.59
C LEU A 91 -20.24 25.78 13.80
N ASP A 92 -20.57 26.19 15.02
CA ASP A 92 -21.43 27.33 15.27
C ASP A 92 -20.71 28.47 14.55
N ALA A 93 -20.74 28.41 13.21
CA ALA A 93 -20.54 29.55 12.38
C ALA A 93 -21.63 30.48 12.87
N ALA A 94 -21.25 31.39 13.78
CA ALA A 94 -22.12 32.44 14.25
C ALA A 94 -22.66 33.06 12.96
N ILE A 95 -23.93 32.78 12.64
CA ILE A 95 -24.54 33.21 11.39
C ILE A 95 -24.65 34.72 11.53
N ALA A 96 -23.60 35.42 11.11
CA ALA A 96 -23.48 36.87 11.19
C ALA A 96 -24.40 37.58 10.18
N TRP A 97 -25.05 36.81 9.31
CA TRP A 97 -25.92 37.29 8.24
C TRP A 97 -27.40 37.05 8.56
N GLN A 98 -28.14 38.14 8.78
CA GLN A 98 -29.59 38.14 9.06
C GLN A 98 -30.46 38.06 7.78
N GLY A 99 -29.92 37.53 6.68
CA GLY A 99 -30.65 37.34 5.41
C GLY A 99 -31.41 36.02 5.36
N LYS A 100 -32.34 35.86 4.40
CA LYS A 100 -32.97 34.56 4.09
C LYS A 100 -31.94 33.61 3.47
N LEU A 101 -31.27 32.82 4.31
CA LEU A 101 -30.38 31.75 3.87
C LEU A 101 -31.16 30.44 3.74
N THR A 102 -31.18 29.84 2.55
CA THR A 102 -31.64 28.46 2.37
C THR A 102 -30.43 27.53 2.41
N THR A 103 -30.29 26.80 3.52
CA THR A 103 -29.22 25.80 3.65
C THR A 103 -29.68 24.52 2.98
N HIS A 104 -29.07 24.17 1.85
CA HIS A 104 -29.25 22.87 1.22
C HIS A 104 -28.14 21.94 1.71
N LYS A 105 -28.50 20.93 2.51
CA LYS A 105 -27.60 19.88 2.97
C LYS A 105 -27.87 18.63 2.16
N GLU A 106 -26.85 18.13 1.47
CA GLU A 106 -26.89 16.84 0.78
C GLU A 106 -27.01 15.71 1.82
N GLU A 107 -27.92 14.75 1.60
CA GLU A 107 -28.08 13.62 2.51
C GLU A 107 -26.80 12.78 2.51
N LEU A 108 -26.26 12.50 3.70
CA LEU A 108 -25.10 11.63 3.83
C LEU A 108 -25.47 10.20 3.44
N TYR A 109 -24.59 9.53 2.70
CA TYR A 109 -24.75 8.10 2.44
C TYR A 109 -24.80 7.34 3.77
N PRO A 110 -25.74 6.38 3.92
CA PRO A 110 -25.83 5.59 5.13
C PRO A 110 -24.52 4.81 5.34
N GLN A 111 -23.96 4.87 6.56
CA GLN A 111 -22.77 4.10 6.92
C GLN A 111 -22.98 2.60 6.70
N ASN A 112 -21.99 1.94 6.12
CA ASN A 112 -21.96 0.48 6.04
C ASN A 112 -22.01 -0.10 7.47
N PRO A 113 -22.81 -1.16 7.73
CA PRO A 113 -22.82 -1.91 8.98
C PRO A 113 -21.43 -2.21 9.54
N TYR A 114 -20.46 -2.53 8.68
CA TYR A 114 -19.07 -2.76 9.09
C TYR A 114 -18.45 -1.57 9.82
N LEU A 115 -18.52 -0.37 9.24
CA LEU A 115 -17.92 0.84 9.82
C LEU A 115 -18.64 1.22 11.11
N ARG A 116 -19.97 1.06 11.14
CA ARG A 116 -20.75 1.29 12.35
C ARG A 116 -20.33 0.35 13.48
N ASP A 117 -20.14 -0.93 13.18
CA ASP A 117 -19.69 -1.90 14.17
C ASP A 117 -18.24 -1.66 14.58
N LEU A 118 -17.35 -1.30 13.65
CA LEU A 118 -15.95 -0.95 13.92
C LEU A 118 -15.87 0.21 14.91
N LEU A 119 -16.59 1.30 14.63
CA LEU A 119 -16.67 2.46 15.52
C LEU A 119 -17.26 2.07 16.90
N SER A 120 -18.29 1.21 16.92
CA SER A 120 -18.89 0.74 18.18
C SER A 120 -17.97 -0.18 19.00
N ALA A 121 -17.13 -0.97 18.32
CA ALA A 121 -16.21 -1.92 18.94
C ALA A 121 -14.92 -1.24 19.43
N GLU A 122 -14.51 -0.13 18.80
CA GLU A 122 -13.34 0.64 19.20
C GLU A 122 -13.61 1.62 20.36
N GLY A 123 -14.87 1.93 20.66
CA GLY A 123 -15.24 2.64 21.88
C GLY A 123 -16.65 3.20 21.85
N VAL A 124 -17.45 2.82 22.84
CA VAL A 124 -18.77 3.37 23.13
C VAL A 124 -18.70 4.90 23.17
N LEU A 125 -19.53 5.57 22.35
CA LEU A 125 -20.06 6.91 22.66
C LEU A 125 -20.64 6.84 24.07
N SER A 126 -19.87 7.18 25.10
CA SER A 126 -20.47 7.46 26.40
C SER A 126 -21.40 8.65 26.20
N SER A 127 -22.46 8.72 27.01
CA SER A 127 -23.49 9.79 27.01
C SER A 127 -22.93 11.22 27.03
N ASP A 128 -21.63 11.39 27.23
CA ASP A 128 -20.92 12.64 27.41
C ASP A 128 -20.05 13.04 26.19
N GLY A 129 -20.14 12.32 25.06
CA GLY A 129 -19.47 12.69 23.81
C GLY A 129 -17.96 12.44 23.75
N ILE A 130 -17.41 11.59 24.64
CA ILE A 130 -15.98 11.32 24.75
C ILE A 130 -15.59 10.07 23.95
N TRP A 131 -14.70 10.22 22.97
CA TRP A 131 -14.02 9.10 22.30
C TRP A 131 -12.98 8.47 23.22
N ARG A 132 -12.89 7.14 23.28
CA ARG A 132 -11.79 6.42 23.96
C ARG A 132 -11.08 5.53 22.94
N VAL A 133 -9.92 5.98 22.46
CA VAL A 133 -9.00 5.17 21.64
C VAL A 133 -8.30 4.13 22.52
N LYS A 134 -7.91 2.98 21.95
CA LYS A 134 -7.06 1.99 22.64
C LYS A 134 -5.85 2.69 23.28
N PRO A 135 -5.61 2.51 24.60
CA PRO A 135 -4.44 3.08 25.23
C PRO A 135 -3.17 2.47 24.63
N ILE A 136 -2.21 3.33 24.31
CA ILE A 136 -0.81 2.94 24.08
C ILE A 136 -0.32 2.23 25.35
N PRO A 137 0.38 1.09 25.28
CA PRO A 137 0.87 0.38 26.46
C PRO A 137 2.08 1.11 27.05
N ASN A 138 1.85 2.26 27.68
CA ASN A 138 2.82 2.86 28.58
C ASN A 138 2.44 2.51 30.01
N GLY A 139 3.26 1.67 30.62
CA GLY A 139 3.06 1.15 31.97
C GLY A 139 3.00 2.27 32.99
N LYS A 140 1.82 2.43 33.62
CA LYS A 140 1.54 2.85 35.00
C LYS A 140 0.08 3.32 35.10
N GLY A 141 -0.85 2.38 35.16
CA GLY A 141 -2.26 2.64 35.45
C GLY A 141 -2.93 1.43 36.10
N PRO A 142 -3.96 1.61 36.95
CA PRO A 142 -4.66 0.48 37.57
C PRO A 142 -5.36 -0.40 36.51
N PRO A 143 -5.56 -1.69 36.77
CA PRO A 143 -6.16 -2.61 35.81
C PRO A 143 -7.61 -2.21 35.47
N PRO A 144 -8.03 -2.25 34.19
CA PRO A 144 -9.42 -2.02 33.83
C PRO A 144 -10.34 -3.16 34.31
N LEU A 145 -11.53 -2.79 34.78
CA LEU A 145 -12.65 -3.70 35.05
C LEU A 145 -13.07 -4.46 33.77
N PRO A 146 -13.68 -5.66 33.87
CA PRO A 146 -13.94 -6.51 32.72
C PRO A 146 -14.92 -5.84 31.75
N ALA A 147 -14.42 -5.44 30.58
CA ALA A 147 -15.22 -4.88 29.50
C ALA A 147 -16.19 -5.94 28.98
N ALA A 148 -17.47 -5.59 28.86
CA ALA A 148 -18.45 -6.38 28.13
C ALA A 148 -17.91 -6.71 26.73
N ILE A 149 -18.16 -7.94 26.27
CA ILE A 149 -17.71 -8.45 24.97
C ILE A 149 -18.27 -7.54 23.87
N ALA A 150 -17.44 -6.65 23.32
CA ALA A 150 -17.81 -5.84 22.17
C ALA A 150 -18.12 -6.77 20.98
N PRO A 151 -19.22 -6.55 20.24
CA PRO A 151 -19.53 -7.36 19.06
C PRO A 151 -18.40 -7.21 18.04
N ARG A 152 -17.99 -8.34 17.44
CA ARG A 152 -16.98 -8.33 16.37
C ARG A 152 -17.58 -7.61 15.15
N PRO A 153 -16.86 -6.67 14.52
CA PRO A 153 -17.39 -5.97 13.36
C PRO A 153 -17.75 -6.94 12.23
N LEU A 154 -18.96 -6.80 11.68
CA LEU A 154 -19.37 -7.54 10.50
C LEU A 154 -18.49 -7.15 9.31
N ILE A 155 -17.64 -8.06 8.84
CA ILE A 155 -16.78 -7.83 7.68
C ILE A 155 -17.65 -7.42 6.48
N PRO A 156 -17.35 -6.32 5.77
CA PRO A 156 -18.17 -5.87 4.67
C PRO A 156 -18.10 -6.90 3.54
N THR A 157 -19.25 -7.23 2.94
CA THR A 157 -19.26 -8.09 1.76
C THR A 157 -18.62 -7.35 0.59
N GLU A 158 -17.86 -8.05 -0.25
CA GLU A 158 -17.14 -7.47 -1.39
C GLU A 158 -18.06 -6.66 -2.31
N SER A 159 -19.32 -7.09 -2.47
CA SER A 159 -20.35 -6.40 -3.26
C SER A 159 -20.91 -5.12 -2.63
N SER A 160 -20.68 -4.89 -1.34
CA SER A 160 -21.13 -3.69 -0.62
C SER A 160 -20.14 -2.52 -0.71
N ILE A 161 -18.89 -2.81 -1.09
CA ILE A 161 -17.81 -1.83 -1.13
C ILE A 161 -17.91 -1.05 -2.44
N ARG A 162 -18.15 0.26 -2.33
CA ARG A 162 -18.24 1.17 -3.48
C ARG A 162 -17.04 2.08 -3.58
N VAL A 163 -16.59 2.57 -2.45
CA VAL A 163 -15.47 3.52 -2.36
C VAL A 163 -14.42 3.02 -1.36
N TRP A 164 -13.22 3.59 -1.45
CA TRP A 164 -12.10 3.22 -0.59
C TRP A 164 -12.34 3.48 0.90
N SER A 165 -13.19 4.45 1.23
CA SER A 165 -13.51 4.82 2.61
C SER A 165 -14.42 3.80 3.31
N ASP A 166 -15.12 2.94 2.57
CA ASP A 166 -16.06 1.94 3.13
C ASP A 166 -15.35 0.86 3.97
N PHE A 167 -14.04 0.68 3.78
CA PHE A 167 -13.25 -0.36 4.45
C PHE A 167 -11.96 0.17 5.10
N LEU A 168 -11.74 1.49 5.09
CA LEU A 168 -10.61 2.10 5.79
C LEU A 168 -10.84 2.00 7.30
N ARG A 169 -9.87 1.39 8.01
CA ARG A 169 -9.89 1.28 9.48
C ARG A 169 -9.11 2.39 10.16
N VAL A 170 -8.12 2.93 9.46
CA VAL A 170 -7.18 3.90 10.03
C VAL A 170 -7.85 5.25 10.17
N HIS A 171 -7.71 5.84 11.35
CA HIS A 171 -8.15 7.20 11.59
C HIS A 171 -7.21 8.20 10.93
N LEU A 172 -7.79 9.11 10.15
CA LEU A 172 -7.05 10.15 9.45
C LEU A 172 -6.99 11.44 10.26
N HIS A 173 -5.92 12.20 10.06
CA HIS A 173 -5.78 13.53 10.62
C HIS A 173 -6.70 14.51 9.85
N PRO A 174 -7.25 15.58 10.49
CA PRO A 174 -8.13 16.53 9.80
C PRO A 174 -7.50 17.22 8.59
N ARG A 175 -6.17 17.35 8.59
CA ARG A 175 -5.40 17.89 7.45
C ARG A 175 -5.00 16.84 6.40
N SER A 176 -5.45 15.58 6.53
CA SER A 176 -5.14 14.56 5.54
C SER A 176 -5.98 14.69 4.28
N ILE A 177 -7.26 15.01 4.38
CA ILE A 177 -8.15 14.97 3.21
C ILE A 177 -8.25 16.36 2.57
N CYS A 178 -8.00 16.42 1.26
CA CYS A 178 -8.11 17.61 0.41
C CYS A 178 -9.06 17.30 -0.75
N MET A 179 -10.30 17.82 -0.68
CA MET A 179 -11.35 17.45 -1.64
C MET A 179 -11.37 18.38 -2.85
N ILE A 180 -11.28 17.80 -4.05
CA ILE A 180 -11.45 18.55 -5.31
C ILE A 180 -12.94 18.71 -5.58
N GLN A 181 -13.47 19.91 -5.34
CA GLN A 181 -14.89 20.23 -5.45
C GLN A 181 -15.34 20.53 -6.89
N LYS A 182 -14.40 20.78 -7.79
CA LYS A 182 -14.68 21.15 -9.19
C LYS A 182 -15.23 20.00 -10.03
N TYR A 183 -14.91 18.76 -9.67
CA TYR A 183 -15.28 17.57 -10.42
C TYR A 183 -15.99 16.56 -9.52
N ASN A 184 -16.88 15.77 -10.12
CA ASN A 184 -17.65 14.74 -9.42
C ASN A 184 -17.05 13.34 -9.64
N HIS A 185 -17.10 12.51 -8.60
CA HIS A 185 -16.73 11.10 -8.69
C HIS A 185 -17.72 10.30 -9.55
N ASP A 186 -19.01 10.31 -9.17
CA ASP A 186 -20.05 9.48 -9.80
C ASP A 186 -20.92 10.23 -10.84
N GLY A 187 -20.75 11.55 -11.01
CA GLY A 187 -21.63 12.36 -11.87
C GLY A 187 -21.49 12.03 -13.36
N GLU A 188 -22.57 11.99 -14.14
CA GLU A 188 -22.53 11.74 -15.59
C GLU A 188 -21.78 12.83 -16.38
N ALA A 189 -21.68 14.03 -15.82
CA ALA A 189 -20.94 15.16 -16.36
C ALA A 189 -20.00 15.77 -15.30
N GLY A 190 -18.94 16.44 -15.76
CA GLY A 190 -17.97 17.09 -14.88
C GLY A 190 -17.04 16.11 -14.16
N ARG A 191 -16.62 15.03 -14.84
CA ARG A 191 -15.59 14.10 -14.35
C ARG A 191 -14.19 14.60 -14.67
N LEU A 192 -13.22 14.20 -13.86
CA LEU A 192 -11.80 14.47 -14.09
C LEU A 192 -11.19 13.39 -15.00
N GLU A 193 -11.40 13.50 -16.30
CA GLU A 193 -11.05 12.44 -17.26
C GLU A 193 -9.73 12.66 -17.99
N ALA A 194 -9.36 13.91 -18.29
CA ALA A 194 -8.21 14.21 -19.14
C ALA A 194 -7.03 14.78 -18.35
N PHE A 195 -5.80 14.44 -18.76
CA PHE A 195 -4.55 14.90 -18.15
C PHE A 195 -4.49 16.42 -17.96
N GLY A 196 -4.79 17.20 -19.00
CA GLY A 196 -4.74 18.67 -18.93
C GLY A 196 -5.76 19.28 -17.94
N GLN A 197 -6.88 18.60 -17.70
CA GLN A 197 -7.83 19.02 -16.66
C GLN A 197 -7.20 18.89 -15.28
N GLY A 198 -6.53 17.76 -15.01
CA GLY A 198 -5.84 17.50 -13.76
C GLY A 198 -4.69 18.45 -13.50
N GLU A 199 -3.87 18.71 -14.53
CA GLU A 199 -2.78 19.69 -14.43
C GLU A 199 -3.32 21.10 -14.08
N SER A 200 -4.50 21.45 -14.58
CA SER A 200 -5.14 22.74 -14.29
C SER A 200 -5.66 22.86 -12.85
N VAL A 201 -5.98 21.74 -12.18
CA VAL A 201 -6.48 21.77 -10.79
C VAL A 201 -5.47 22.41 -9.86
N LEU A 202 -4.21 22.00 -9.92
CA LEU A 202 -3.14 22.54 -9.06
C LEU A 202 -2.53 23.85 -9.59
N LYS A 203 -3.04 24.39 -10.71
CA LYS A 203 -2.76 25.76 -11.14
C LYS A 203 -3.74 26.77 -10.55
N GLU A 204 -4.88 26.30 -10.04
CA GLU A 204 -5.85 27.16 -9.37
C GLU A 204 -5.34 27.51 -7.95
N PRO A 205 -5.24 28.80 -7.58
CA PRO A 205 -4.66 29.23 -6.30
C PRO A 205 -5.30 28.53 -5.10
N ARG A 206 -6.63 28.35 -5.13
CA ARG A 206 -7.37 27.68 -4.06
C ARG A 206 -6.83 26.29 -3.72
N TYR A 207 -6.62 25.43 -4.72
CA TYR A 207 -6.19 24.05 -4.47
C TYR A 207 -4.68 23.95 -4.24
N LEU A 208 -3.92 24.87 -4.85
CA LEU A 208 -2.49 24.97 -4.62
C LEU A 208 -2.19 25.36 -3.17
N GLU A 209 -2.80 26.45 -2.69
CA GLU A 209 -2.69 26.92 -1.30
C GLU A 209 -3.16 25.82 -0.32
N GLU A 210 -4.27 25.14 -0.65
CA GLU A 210 -4.79 24.06 0.19
C GLU A 210 -3.82 22.87 0.34
N LEU A 211 -3.05 22.56 -0.72
CA LEU A 211 -2.02 21.54 -0.72
C LEU A 211 -0.75 22.01 0.01
N GLU A 212 -0.27 23.21 -0.28
CA GLU A 212 0.91 23.82 0.35
C GLU A 212 0.74 23.93 1.88
N ASP A 213 -0.41 24.44 2.35
CA ASP A 213 -0.73 24.55 3.78
C ASP A 213 -0.68 23.20 4.52
N ARG A 214 -1.02 22.10 3.82
CA ARG A 214 -0.97 20.74 4.37
C ARG A 214 0.45 20.18 4.31
N LEU A 215 1.19 20.45 3.23
CA LEU A 215 2.59 20.07 3.11
C LEU A 215 3.40 20.73 4.23
N HIS A 216 3.31 22.05 4.39
CA HIS A 216 4.01 22.78 5.45
C HIS A 216 3.67 22.24 6.84
N PHE A 217 2.39 21.98 7.11
CA PHE A 217 1.97 21.36 8.38
C PHE A 217 2.69 20.04 8.69
N TYR A 218 2.71 19.10 7.75
CA TYR A 218 3.38 17.82 8.00
C TYR A 218 4.89 17.93 8.02
N MET A 219 5.45 18.89 7.29
CA MET A 219 6.88 19.09 7.18
C MET A 219 7.49 19.75 8.40
N GLU A 220 6.81 20.73 8.98
CA GLU A 220 7.22 21.37 10.23
C GLU A 220 7.28 20.36 11.40
N GLU A 221 6.50 19.29 11.33
CA GLU A 221 6.51 18.20 12.32
C GLU A 221 7.56 17.11 12.07
N CYS A 222 8.29 17.15 10.96
CA CYS A 222 9.31 16.15 10.65
C CYS A 222 10.68 16.61 11.16
N ASP A 223 11.37 15.77 11.94
CA ASP A 223 12.75 16.03 12.34
C ASP A 223 13.70 15.86 11.13
N TYR A 224 13.45 14.84 10.30
CA TYR A 224 14.22 14.58 9.10
C TYR A 224 13.34 13.98 7.98
N LEU A 225 12.75 14.86 7.17
CA LEU A 225 12.06 14.44 5.96
C LEU A 225 13.04 13.79 4.96
N GLN A 226 12.89 12.49 4.70
CA GLN A 226 13.71 11.80 3.70
C GLN A 226 13.13 11.89 2.28
N GLY A 227 11.81 12.04 2.15
CA GLY A 227 11.17 12.00 0.84
C GLY A 227 9.65 11.93 0.85
N PHE A 228 9.11 11.79 -0.36
CA PHE A 228 7.69 11.72 -0.65
C PHE A 228 7.36 10.41 -1.36
N GLN A 229 6.36 9.71 -0.86
CA GLN A 229 5.77 8.55 -1.51
C GLN A 229 4.48 8.99 -2.19
N ILE A 230 4.36 8.80 -3.51
CA ILE A 230 3.18 9.26 -4.26
C ILE A 230 2.45 8.03 -4.79
N LEU A 231 1.19 7.86 -4.42
CA LEU A 231 0.26 6.91 -5.04
C LEU A 231 -0.64 7.71 -5.97
N CYS A 232 -0.53 7.49 -7.28
CA CYS A 232 -1.27 8.31 -8.25
C CYS A 232 -1.97 7.47 -9.30
N ASP A 233 -3.25 7.73 -9.52
CA ASP A 233 -3.98 7.14 -10.64
C ASP A 233 -3.42 7.61 -11.98
N LEU A 234 -2.97 6.66 -12.81
CA LEU A 234 -2.41 6.94 -14.13
C LEU A 234 -3.46 6.93 -15.26
N HIS A 235 -4.65 6.39 -14.99
CA HIS A 235 -5.64 6.08 -16.01
C HIS A 235 -6.65 7.21 -16.30
N ASN A 236 -6.76 8.21 -15.43
CA ASN A 236 -7.71 9.32 -15.55
C ASN A 236 -6.99 10.67 -15.37
N GLY A 237 -7.73 11.77 -15.21
CA GLY A 237 -7.14 13.10 -15.09
C GLY A 237 -6.29 13.30 -13.83
N PHE A 238 -6.36 12.42 -12.82
CA PHE A 238 -5.41 12.47 -11.68
C PHE A 238 -3.96 12.29 -12.12
N SER A 239 -3.70 11.66 -13.27
CA SER A 239 -2.35 11.62 -13.87
C SER A 239 -1.75 13.02 -14.05
N GLY A 240 -2.57 14.02 -14.40
CA GLY A 240 -2.17 15.42 -14.51
C GLY A 240 -2.03 16.11 -13.15
N VAL A 241 -2.88 15.77 -12.19
CA VAL A 241 -2.73 16.24 -10.79
C VAL A 241 -1.41 15.73 -10.21
N GLY A 242 -1.11 14.44 -10.38
CA GLY A 242 0.14 13.82 -9.95
C GLY A 242 1.37 14.40 -10.64
N ALA A 243 1.30 14.62 -11.95
CA ALA A 243 2.36 15.31 -12.69
C ALA A 243 2.66 16.69 -12.08
N LYS A 244 1.61 17.50 -11.87
CA LYS A 244 1.80 18.85 -11.30
C LYS A 244 2.23 18.81 -9.84
N ALA A 245 1.72 17.88 -9.04
CA ALA A 245 2.16 17.68 -7.65
C ALA A 245 3.64 17.28 -7.59
N THR A 246 4.10 16.36 -8.44
CA THR A 246 5.53 15.98 -8.49
C THR A 246 6.44 17.13 -8.91
N GLU A 247 5.98 17.98 -9.84
CA GLU A 247 6.70 19.18 -10.26
C GLU A 247 6.88 20.14 -9.08
N LEU A 248 5.78 20.47 -8.38
CA LEU A 248 5.79 21.36 -7.20
C LEU A 248 6.72 20.82 -6.10
N LEU A 249 6.63 19.53 -5.79
CA LEU A 249 7.49 18.89 -4.78
C LEU A 249 8.97 18.91 -5.19
N GLN A 250 9.28 18.73 -6.47
CA GLN A 250 10.64 18.74 -6.97
C GLN A 250 11.25 20.15 -6.95
N ASP A 251 10.45 21.18 -7.16
CA ASP A 251 10.86 22.59 -7.12
C ASP A 251 11.12 23.05 -5.68
N GLU A 252 10.21 22.78 -4.74
CA GLU A 252 10.31 23.24 -3.35
C GLU A 252 11.25 22.35 -2.51
N TYR A 253 11.24 21.03 -2.74
CA TYR A 253 11.96 20.04 -1.94
C TYR A 253 13.03 19.31 -2.75
N SER A 254 13.74 20.05 -3.58
CA SER A 254 14.85 19.53 -4.37
C SER A 254 15.87 18.77 -3.48
N GLY A 255 16.29 17.60 -3.95
CA GLY A 255 17.21 16.71 -3.22
C GLY A 255 16.56 15.72 -2.25
N ARG A 256 15.24 15.80 -2.02
CA ARG A 256 14.48 14.75 -1.31
C ARG A 256 14.09 13.63 -2.29
N GLY A 257 13.95 12.40 -1.78
CA GLY A 257 13.61 11.26 -2.63
C GLY A 257 12.11 11.27 -2.97
N ILE A 258 11.75 11.35 -4.25
CA ILE A 258 10.35 11.26 -4.70
C ILE A 258 10.17 9.91 -5.40
N ILE A 259 9.41 9.01 -4.77
CA ILE A 259 9.08 7.70 -5.35
C ILE A 259 7.59 7.67 -5.68
N THR A 260 7.28 7.53 -6.97
CA THR A 260 5.92 7.54 -7.48
C THR A 260 5.49 6.14 -7.91
N TRP A 261 4.40 5.67 -7.31
CA TRP A 261 3.71 4.43 -7.65
C TRP A 261 2.48 4.80 -8.49
N GLY A 262 2.59 4.61 -9.80
CA GLY A 262 1.54 4.94 -10.75
C GLY A 262 0.52 3.82 -10.85
N LEU A 263 -0.69 4.01 -10.37
CA LEU A 263 -1.69 2.96 -10.20
C LEU A 263 -2.66 2.90 -11.37
N LEU A 264 -2.89 1.69 -11.88
CA LEU A 264 -3.87 1.39 -12.90
C LEU A 264 -4.80 0.28 -12.42
N PRO A 265 -6.13 0.51 -12.36
CA PRO A 265 -7.09 -0.51 -11.97
C PRO A 265 -7.08 -1.72 -12.92
N GLY A 266 -7.79 -2.76 -12.50
CA GLY A 266 -8.00 -4.01 -13.25
C GLY A 266 -8.62 -3.81 -14.64
N PRO A 267 -8.95 -4.90 -15.37
CA PRO A 267 -9.11 -4.85 -16.81
C PRO A 267 -10.25 -3.92 -17.23
N TYR A 268 -9.92 -2.99 -18.12
CA TYR A 268 -10.85 -1.99 -18.66
C TYR A 268 -11.88 -2.62 -19.60
N SER A 269 -13.07 -2.02 -19.67
CA SER A 269 -14.11 -2.40 -20.61
C SER A 269 -13.74 -1.99 -22.03
N LEU A 270 -13.89 -2.92 -23.00
CA LEU A 270 -13.72 -2.65 -24.42
C LEU A 270 -14.93 -1.90 -25.03
N GLY A 271 -16.04 -1.80 -24.30
CA GLY A 271 -17.28 -1.18 -24.79
C GLY A 271 -17.19 0.34 -24.96
N GLU A 272 -16.13 1.00 -24.48
CA GLU A 272 -15.98 2.45 -24.48
C GLU A 272 -14.61 2.86 -25.08
N PRO A 273 -14.46 2.85 -26.42
CA PRO A 273 -13.17 3.08 -27.08
C PRO A 273 -12.60 4.47 -26.78
N GLN A 274 -13.44 5.49 -26.64
CA GLN A 274 -13.01 6.84 -26.29
C GLN A 274 -12.35 6.91 -24.91
N LYS A 275 -12.92 6.25 -23.89
CA LYS A 275 -12.32 6.19 -22.55
C LYS A 275 -10.99 5.46 -22.54
N ASN A 276 -10.84 4.44 -23.38
CA ASN A 276 -9.57 3.73 -23.54
C ASN A 276 -8.47 4.61 -24.19
N ILE A 277 -8.84 5.52 -25.09
CA ILE A 277 -7.90 6.51 -25.64
C ILE A 277 -7.46 7.50 -24.57
N TYR A 278 -8.41 8.09 -23.83
CA TYR A 278 -8.07 8.99 -22.71
C TYR A 278 -7.18 8.30 -21.69
N ARG A 279 -7.50 7.06 -21.31
CA ARG A 279 -6.65 6.25 -20.43
C ARG A 279 -5.22 6.14 -20.93
N LEU A 280 -5.03 5.79 -22.20
CA LEU A 280 -3.70 5.62 -22.77
C LEU A 280 -2.93 6.95 -22.76
N LEU A 281 -3.57 8.04 -23.18
CA LEU A 281 -2.98 9.38 -23.18
C LEU A 281 -2.59 9.81 -21.76
N ASN A 282 -3.49 9.65 -20.79
CA ASN A 282 -3.25 9.93 -19.37
C ASN A 282 -2.08 9.10 -18.83
N THR A 283 -2.02 7.81 -19.17
CA THR A 283 -0.95 6.93 -18.72
C THR A 283 0.38 7.38 -19.31
N ALA A 284 0.42 7.68 -20.62
CA ALA A 284 1.62 8.11 -21.31
C ALA A 284 2.13 9.47 -20.77
N PHE A 285 1.25 10.48 -20.71
CA PHE A 285 1.61 11.80 -20.18
C PHE A 285 1.99 11.73 -18.70
N GLY A 286 1.22 11.00 -17.89
CA GLY A 286 1.51 10.77 -16.48
C GLY A 286 2.90 10.17 -16.27
N LEU A 287 3.25 9.10 -17.00
CA LEU A 287 4.57 8.47 -16.91
C LEU A 287 5.69 9.42 -17.35
N VAL A 288 5.52 10.13 -18.48
CA VAL A 288 6.54 11.06 -18.98
C VAL A 288 6.79 12.18 -17.98
N HIS A 289 5.74 12.89 -17.56
CA HIS A 289 5.88 14.03 -16.64
C HIS A 289 6.35 13.61 -15.24
N MET A 290 5.76 12.56 -14.65
CA MET A 290 6.20 12.12 -13.33
C MET A 290 7.61 11.53 -13.37
N SER A 291 8.06 10.93 -14.48
CA SER A 291 9.45 10.48 -14.61
C SER A 291 10.44 11.63 -14.68
N ALA A 292 10.04 12.80 -15.20
CA ALA A 292 10.89 13.98 -15.22
C ALA A 292 11.14 14.49 -13.79
N HIS A 293 10.08 14.56 -12.96
CA HIS A 293 10.11 15.21 -11.65
C HIS A 293 10.31 14.26 -10.46
N SER A 294 10.06 12.95 -10.61
CA SER A 294 10.32 11.97 -9.55
C SER A 294 11.77 11.47 -9.57
N SER A 295 12.26 10.92 -8.46
CA SER A 295 13.50 10.14 -8.42
C SER A 295 13.29 8.76 -9.05
N LEU A 296 12.10 8.18 -8.88
CA LEU A 296 11.72 6.86 -9.38
C LEU A 296 10.22 6.81 -9.70
N VAL A 297 9.82 6.14 -10.77
CA VAL A 297 8.41 5.91 -11.13
C VAL A 297 8.18 4.43 -11.44
N CYS A 298 7.22 3.82 -10.76
CA CYS A 298 6.83 2.43 -10.97
C CYS A 298 5.34 2.35 -11.30
N PRO A 299 4.94 2.10 -12.57
CA PRO A 299 3.56 1.80 -12.89
C PRO A 299 3.18 0.44 -12.30
N LEU A 300 2.14 0.38 -11.47
CA LEU A 300 1.59 -0.84 -10.91
C LEU A 300 0.20 -1.11 -11.49
N SER A 301 0.01 -2.33 -11.97
CA SER A 301 -1.26 -2.83 -12.50
C SER A 301 -1.30 -4.35 -12.43
N LEU A 302 -2.50 -4.89 -12.24
CA LEU A 302 -2.78 -6.30 -12.51
C LEU A 302 -3.44 -6.51 -13.89
N GLY A 303 -3.63 -5.44 -14.66
CA GLY A 303 -3.97 -5.55 -16.08
C GLY A 303 -2.73 -6.01 -16.85
N GLY A 304 -2.86 -7.02 -17.71
CA GLY A 304 -1.68 -7.60 -18.39
C GLY A 304 -0.88 -6.61 -19.25
N SER A 305 -1.49 -5.51 -19.71
CA SER A 305 -0.83 -4.51 -20.56
C SER A 305 -1.25 -3.08 -20.25
N LEU A 306 -0.31 -2.14 -20.36
CA LEU A 306 -0.60 -0.69 -20.39
C LEU A 306 -1.22 -0.25 -21.73
N GLY A 307 -1.03 -1.04 -22.80
CA GLY A 307 -1.42 -0.68 -24.16
C GLY A 307 -2.93 -0.72 -24.43
N LEU A 308 -3.31 -0.50 -25.69
CA LEU A 308 -4.70 -0.63 -26.16
C LEU A 308 -5.17 -2.09 -26.24
N ARG A 309 -4.23 -3.03 -26.42
CA ARG A 309 -4.55 -4.45 -26.50
C ARG A 309 -4.83 -4.97 -25.10
N ARG A 310 -6.00 -5.59 -24.93
CA ARG A 310 -6.36 -6.25 -23.68
C ARG A 310 -5.60 -7.56 -23.58
N GLU A 311 -4.78 -7.66 -22.56
CA GLU A 311 -4.16 -8.90 -22.14
C GLU A 311 -4.91 -9.47 -20.93
N PRO A 312 -4.84 -10.79 -20.69
CA PRO A 312 -5.45 -11.38 -19.50
C PRO A 312 -4.87 -10.72 -18.24
N PRO A 313 -5.69 -10.57 -17.17
CA PRO A 313 -5.17 -10.14 -15.88
C PRO A 313 -4.07 -11.07 -15.39
N VAL A 314 -3.17 -10.49 -14.61
CA VAL A 314 -2.04 -11.18 -14.00
C VAL A 314 -2.53 -12.30 -13.07
N THR A 315 -2.03 -13.52 -13.23
CA THR A 315 -2.41 -14.65 -12.37
C THR A 315 -1.30 -15.01 -11.39
N PHE A 316 -1.70 -15.46 -10.20
CA PHE A 316 -0.78 -15.99 -9.19
C PHE A 316 -1.12 -17.46 -8.93
N PRO A 317 -0.14 -18.34 -8.67
CA PRO A 317 -0.38 -19.76 -8.45
C PRO A 317 -1.31 -20.09 -7.28
N HIS A 318 -1.29 -19.28 -6.21
CA HIS A 318 -2.00 -19.56 -4.95
C HIS A 318 -2.93 -18.43 -4.49
N LEU A 319 -3.32 -17.54 -5.42
CA LEU A 319 -4.34 -16.51 -5.17
C LEU A 319 -5.50 -16.65 -6.13
N HIS A 320 -6.71 -16.59 -5.57
CA HIS A 320 -7.96 -16.49 -6.30
C HIS A 320 -8.55 -15.11 -6.06
N TYR A 321 -8.53 -14.27 -7.09
CA TYR A 321 -9.05 -12.91 -7.01
C TYR A 321 -9.85 -12.56 -8.25
N ASP A 322 -10.84 -11.69 -8.09
CA ASP A 322 -11.59 -11.12 -9.20
C ASP A 322 -10.89 -9.84 -9.67
N ALA A 323 -10.30 -9.88 -10.86
CA ALA A 323 -9.61 -8.71 -11.42
C ALA A 323 -10.57 -7.55 -11.74
N THR A 324 -11.87 -7.79 -11.88
CA THR A 324 -12.85 -6.74 -12.15
C THR A 324 -13.15 -5.87 -10.92
N LEU A 325 -12.85 -6.38 -9.72
CA LEU A 325 -13.07 -5.67 -8.47
C LEU A 325 -11.83 -4.85 -8.09
N PRO A 326 -11.92 -3.50 -8.03
CA PRO A 326 -10.82 -2.66 -7.57
C PRO A 326 -10.31 -3.04 -6.19
N PHE A 327 -11.22 -3.47 -5.30
CA PHE A 327 -10.92 -3.96 -3.96
C PHE A 327 -9.90 -5.11 -3.96
N HIS A 328 -10.08 -6.12 -4.83
CA HIS A 328 -9.18 -7.27 -4.89
C HIS A 328 -7.82 -6.89 -5.48
N CYS A 329 -7.84 -6.13 -6.58
CA CYS A 329 -6.61 -5.68 -7.22
C CYS A 329 -5.79 -4.80 -6.28
N ALA A 330 -6.45 -3.88 -5.58
CA ALA A 330 -5.82 -2.96 -4.65
C ALA A 330 -5.21 -3.68 -3.45
N ALA A 331 -5.83 -4.74 -2.94
CA ALA A 331 -5.29 -5.54 -1.85
C ALA A 331 -3.94 -6.20 -2.21
N ILE A 332 -3.84 -6.76 -3.42
CA ILE A 332 -2.59 -7.36 -3.92
C ILE A 332 -1.52 -6.29 -4.12
N LEU A 333 -1.86 -5.17 -4.78
CA LEU A 333 -0.93 -4.06 -5.00
C LEU A 333 -0.47 -3.42 -3.68
N ALA A 334 -1.35 -3.32 -2.67
CA ALA A 334 -1.00 -2.82 -1.34
C ALA A 334 -0.04 -3.76 -0.60
N THR A 335 -0.29 -5.07 -0.66
CA THR A 335 0.62 -6.09 -0.10
C THR A 335 1.99 -6.02 -0.75
N ALA A 336 2.00 -5.81 -2.06
CA ALA A 336 3.21 -5.62 -2.82
C ALA A 336 3.96 -4.35 -2.38
N LEU A 337 3.23 -3.23 -2.32
CA LEU A 337 3.73 -1.92 -1.89
C LEU A 337 4.30 -1.96 -0.48
N ASP A 338 3.64 -2.61 0.48
CA ASP A 338 4.18 -2.81 1.82
C ASP A 338 5.56 -3.49 1.75
N THR A 339 5.75 -4.47 0.88
CA THR A 339 7.02 -5.18 0.77
C THR A 339 8.12 -4.35 0.07
N VAL A 340 7.84 -3.68 -1.06
CA VAL A 340 8.88 -2.85 -1.74
C VAL A 340 9.32 -1.63 -0.98
N THR A 341 8.47 -1.13 -0.08
CA THR A 341 8.78 0.07 0.71
C THR A 341 9.56 -0.24 1.98
N VAL A 342 9.83 -1.51 2.28
CA VAL A 342 10.60 -1.93 3.47
C VAL A 342 11.98 -1.26 3.57
N PRO A 343 12.82 -1.15 2.51
CA PRO A 343 14.21 -0.72 2.66
C PRO A 343 14.39 0.64 3.35
N TYR A 344 13.47 1.58 3.11
CA TYR A 344 13.49 2.91 3.72
C TYR A 344 12.69 3.03 5.02
N ARG A 345 12.09 1.93 5.49
CA ARG A 345 11.32 1.82 6.73
C ARG A 345 11.99 0.93 7.79
N LEU A 346 13.13 0.31 7.48
CA LEU A 346 13.87 -0.54 8.42
C LEU A 346 14.40 0.27 9.63
N ARG A 347 14.41 -0.34 10.82
CA ARG A 347 15.07 0.25 12.01
C ARG A 347 16.60 0.13 11.94
N SER A 348 17.07 -1.06 11.57
CA SER A 348 18.49 -1.36 11.34
C SER A 348 18.83 -1.15 9.87
N SER A 349 19.94 -0.44 9.61
CA SER A 349 20.45 -0.20 8.24
C SER A 349 19.39 0.29 7.22
N PRO A 350 18.63 1.37 7.52
CA PRO A 350 17.69 1.93 6.55
C PRO A 350 18.39 2.51 5.33
N VAL A 351 17.88 2.15 4.16
CA VAL A 351 18.25 2.73 2.87
C VAL A 351 17.39 3.98 2.64
N SER A 352 17.98 5.16 2.43
CA SER A 352 17.17 6.35 2.13
C SER A 352 16.45 6.23 0.79
N MET A 353 15.30 6.89 0.63
CA MET A 353 14.56 6.89 -0.64
C MET A 353 15.42 7.36 -1.83
N VAL A 354 16.28 8.36 -1.62
CA VAL A 354 17.23 8.84 -2.65
C VAL A 354 18.23 7.74 -3.02
N HIS A 355 18.84 7.07 -2.04
CA HIS A 355 19.80 6.01 -2.33
C HIS A 355 19.17 4.81 -3.03
N LEU A 356 17.95 4.43 -2.63
CA LEU A 356 17.18 3.38 -3.30
C LEU A 356 16.91 3.75 -4.76
N ALA A 357 16.48 4.99 -5.01
CA ALA A 357 16.23 5.49 -6.36
C ALA A 357 17.52 5.53 -7.20
N ASP A 358 18.62 6.05 -6.66
CA ASP A 358 19.92 6.12 -7.33
C ASP A 358 20.49 4.73 -7.66
N MET A 359 20.28 3.76 -6.77
CA MET A 359 20.71 2.38 -6.99
C MET A 359 19.98 1.75 -8.18
N LEU A 360 18.68 2.03 -8.32
CA LEU A 360 17.83 1.47 -9.38
C LEU A 360 17.89 2.29 -10.67
N ASN A 361 18.28 3.56 -10.61
CA ASN A 361 18.39 4.45 -11.76
C ASN A 361 19.69 4.18 -12.53
N SER A 362 19.60 3.44 -13.63
CA SER A 362 20.70 3.27 -14.58
C SER A 362 20.58 4.26 -15.73
N SER A 363 21.64 5.03 -15.98
CA SER A 363 21.75 5.95 -17.14
C SER A 363 20.64 7.01 -17.22
N GLY A 364 20.14 7.48 -16.08
CA GLY A 364 19.09 8.51 -16.01
C GLY A 364 17.67 7.99 -16.26
N LYS A 365 17.50 6.68 -16.44
CA LYS A 365 16.17 6.06 -16.62
C LYS A 365 15.52 5.81 -15.25
N LYS A 366 14.45 6.56 -14.99
CA LYS A 366 13.75 6.55 -13.69
C LYS A 366 12.50 5.66 -13.67
N VAL A 367 12.09 5.09 -14.81
CA VAL A 367 10.95 4.16 -14.87
C VAL A 367 11.42 2.75 -14.56
N VAL A 368 10.79 2.13 -13.57
CA VAL A 368 11.08 0.77 -13.09
C VAL A 368 9.81 -0.07 -13.10
N THR A 369 9.99 -1.38 -13.00
CA THR A 369 8.91 -2.35 -12.93
C THR A 369 8.94 -3.08 -11.60
N ALA A 370 7.79 -3.58 -11.16
CA ALA A 370 7.65 -4.41 -9.98
C ALA A 370 7.18 -5.81 -10.40
N ALA A 371 7.59 -6.83 -9.66
CA ALA A 371 7.13 -8.19 -9.76
C ALA A 371 7.08 -8.80 -8.37
N ALA A 372 6.13 -9.69 -8.12
CA ALA A 372 5.89 -10.26 -6.80
C ALA A 372 5.54 -11.75 -6.87
N THR A 373 5.83 -12.45 -5.78
CA THR A 373 5.28 -13.79 -5.55
C THR A 373 4.52 -13.77 -4.24
N ILE A 374 3.21 -13.90 -4.32
CA ILE A 374 2.31 -13.75 -3.17
C ILE A 374 1.40 -14.99 -3.13
N PRO A 375 1.50 -15.85 -2.09
CA PRO A 375 2.62 -16.00 -1.17
C PRO A 375 3.84 -16.69 -1.81
N PHE A 376 4.99 -16.61 -1.13
CA PHE A 376 6.20 -17.37 -1.43
C PHE A 376 5.97 -18.87 -1.24
N PRO A 377 6.32 -19.72 -2.22
CA PRO A 377 6.05 -21.14 -2.15
C PRO A 377 7.07 -21.87 -1.25
N LEU A 378 6.94 -21.72 0.07
CA LEU A 378 7.72 -22.49 1.05
C LEU A 378 6.89 -23.63 1.63
N VAL A 379 7.41 -24.85 1.56
CA VAL A 379 6.82 -26.04 2.18
C VAL A 379 7.32 -26.20 3.62
N PRO A 380 6.48 -26.60 4.59
CA PRO A 380 6.90 -26.88 5.96
C PRO A 380 8.09 -27.84 6.01
N GLY A 381 9.14 -27.43 6.72
CA GLY A 381 10.36 -28.24 6.90
C GLY A 381 11.43 -28.05 5.83
N GLN A 382 11.15 -27.32 4.74
CA GLN A 382 12.18 -26.93 3.76
C GLN A 382 12.95 -25.67 4.19
N SER A 383 14.22 -25.59 3.79
CA SER A 383 15.02 -24.37 3.95
C SER A 383 14.86 -23.43 2.74
N LEU A 384 15.18 -22.16 2.91
CA LEU A 384 15.17 -21.15 1.85
C LEU A 384 16.05 -21.56 0.65
N PRO A 385 17.28 -22.08 0.83
CA PRO A 385 18.04 -22.66 -0.27
C PRO A 385 17.29 -23.74 -1.07
N ASP A 386 16.55 -24.63 -0.39
CA ASP A 386 15.78 -25.69 -1.06
C ASP A 386 14.66 -25.10 -1.93
N ALA A 387 13.90 -24.16 -1.36
CA ALA A 387 12.80 -23.50 -2.04
C ALA A 387 13.27 -22.70 -3.27
N LEU A 388 14.38 -21.96 -3.14
CA LEU A 388 14.97 -21.19 -4.25
C LEU A 388 15.50 -22.08 -5.37
N VAL A 389 16.08 -23.24 -5.04
CA VAL A 389 16.51 -24.22 -6.06
C VAL A 389 15.30 -24.81 -6.79
N GLN A 390 14.21 -25.12 -6.08
CA GLN A 390 12.98 -25.63 -6.68
C GLN A 390 12.27 -24.60 -7.57
N LEU A 391 12.36 -23.31 -7.21
CA LEU A 391 11.78 -22.19 -7.97
C LEU A 391 12.40 -22.04 -9.37
N GLY A 392 13.63 -22.51 -9.59
CA GLY A 392 14.32 -22.43 -10.87
C GLY A 392 14.79 -21.01 -11.26
N GLY A 393 15.16 -20.82 -12.53
CA GLY A 393 15.87 -19.61 -13.00
C GLY A 393 15.15 -18.69 -13.99
N ALA A 394 13.97 -19.04 -14.47
CA ALA A 394 13.17 -18.16 -15.32
C ALA A 394 11.74 -18.14 -14.80
N THR A 395 11.13 -16.96 -14.67
CA THR A 395 9.69 -16.74 -14.38
C THR A 395 9.17 -17.03 -12.97
N ALA A 396 10.03 -16.99 -11.95
CA ALA A 396 9.60 -17.16 -10.55
C ALA A 396 8.68 -16.03 -10.01
N TRP A 397 8.64 -14.89 -10.68
CA TRP A 397 8.03 -13.66 -10.19
C TRP A 397 6.92 -13.21 -11.13
N THR A 398 5.75 -12.94 -10.56
CA THR A 398 4.60 -12.46 -11.32
C THR A 398 4.72 -10.94 -11.52
N PRO A 399 4.79 -10.40 -12.74
CA PRO A 399 4.94 -8.97 -12.98
C PRO A 399 3.70 -8.20 -12.49
N LEU A 400 3.93 -7.11 -11.77
CA LEU A 400 2.92 -6.16 -11.29
C LEU A 400 3.00 -4.82 -12.00
N SER A 401 3.93 -4.68 -12.95
CA SER A 401 4.03 -3.54 -13.83
C SER A 401 3.74 -4.02 -15.24
N ALA A 402 2.66 -3.54 -15.83
CA ALA A 402 2.18 -3.95 -17.15
C ALA A 402 3.07 -3.46 -18.32
N CYS A 403 4.37 -3.32 -18.06
CA CYS A 403 5.42 -2.87 -18.97
C CYS A 403 6.07 -4.07 -19.67
N GLY A 404 5.30 -4.95 -20.31
CA GLY A 404 5.83 -6.04 -21.14
C GLY A 404 6.67 -7.10 -20.39
N ASP A 405 7.12 -8.10 -21.14
CA ASP A 405 7.81 -9.26 -20.57
C ASP A 405 9.16 -8.88 -19.95
N PRO A 406 9.46 -9.36 -18.72
CA PRO A 406 10.75 -9.17 -18.05
C PRO A 406 11.87 -10.04 -18.65
N SER A 407 11.73 -10.51 -19.89
CA SER A 407 12.71 -11.35 -20.59
C SER A 407 14.03 -10.62 -20.93
N GLY A 408 14.14 -9.34 -20.55
CA GLY A 408 15.35 -8.54 -20.66
C GLY A 408 16.28 -8.67 -19.44
N THR A 409 17.57 -8.38 -19.66
CA THR A 409 18.56 -8.23 -18.60
C THR A 409 18.20 -7.03 -17.71
N CYS A 410 18.14 -7.23 -16.40
CA CYS A 410 18.00 -6.14 -15.43
C CYS A 410 19.31 -5.34 -15.33
N PHE A 411 19.26 -4.06 -14.95
CA PHE A 411 20.47 -3.26 -14.63
C PHE A 411 20.77 -3.28 -13.14
N ALA A 412 19.74 -3.11 -12.33
CA ALA A 412 19.80 -3.11 -10.88
C ALA A 412 18.47 -3.59 -10.32
N GLN A 413 18.50 -4.29 -9.18
CA GLN A 413 17.31 -4.83 -8.54
C GLN A 413 17.34 -4.62 -7.03
N SER A 414 16.15 -4.41 -6.47
CA SER A 414 15.91 -4.41 -5.02
C SER A 414 14.93 -5.52 -4.70
N VAL A 415 15.35 -6.47 -3.85
CA VAL A 415 14.59 -7.67 -3.51
C VAL A 415 14.38 -7.72 -2.01
N VAL A 416 13.13 -7.84 -1.60
CA VAL A 416 12.75 -7.97 -0.19
C VAL A 416 12.00 -9.27 -0.03
N LEU A 417 12.48 -10.15 0.86
CA LEU A 417 11.80 -11.38 1.24
C LEU A 417 11.27 -11.29 2.68
N ARG A 418 9.96 -11.46 2.75
CA ARG A 418 9.02 -11.25 3.84
C ARG A 418 8.51 -12.36 4.72
N GLY A 419 8.84 -12.39 6.00
CA GLY A 419 8.37 -13.43 6.90
C GLY A 419 9.06 -14.69 6.47
N LEU A 420 10.15 -15.07 7.12
CA LEU A 420 10.71 -16.41 7.04
C LEU A 420 11.18 -16.71 8.44
N ASP A 421 10.79 -17.86 9.01
CA ASP A 421 11.35 -18.23 10.32
C ASP A 421 12.88 -18.36 10.16
N LYS A 422 13.61 -17.84 11.15
CA LYS A 422 15.08 -17.85 11.16
C LYS A 422 15.63 -19.26 11.00
N ALA A 423 14.88 -20.27 11.47
CA ALA A 423 15.24 -21.67 11.30
C ALA A 423 15.31 -22.13 9.84
N CYS A 424 14.56 -21.49 8.94
CA CYS A 424 14.49 -21.82 7.52
C CYS A 424 15.45 -20.99 6.66
N HIS A 425 16.10 -19.96 7.21
CA HIS A 425 16.93 -19.02 6.42
C HIS A 425 18.14 -19.70 5.75
N THR A 426 18.76 -20.64 6.45
CA THR A 426 19.93 -21.38 5.98
C THR A 426 19.70 -22.87 6.11
N SER A 427 20.51 -23.65 5.41
CA SER A 427 20.41 -25.11 5.47
C SER A 427 21.08 -25.65 6.74
N ARG A 428 20.43 -26.60 7.41
CA ARG A 428 20.96 -27.28 8.60
C ARG A 428 21.49 -28.68 8.24
N LEU A 429 22.44 -28.73 7.31
CA LEU A 429 23.04 -30.00 6.88
C LEU A 429 24.03 -30.51 7.93
N ALA A 430 24.08 -31.83 8.13
CA ALA A 430 25.07 -32.43 9.01
C ALA A 430 26.50 -32.22 8.45
N PRO A 431 27.52 -32.04 9.31
CA PRO A 431 28.90 -31.93 8.87
C PRO A 431 29.31 -33.15 8.02
N GLY A 432 29.88 -32.90 6.82
CA GLY A 432 30.30 -33.95 5.89
C GLY A 432 29.26 -34.36 4.85
N THR A 433 28.03 -33.82 4.91
CA THR A 433 27.02 -34.03 3.85
C THR A 433 27.39 -33.25 2.59
N ARG A 434 27.25 -33.86 1.40
CA ARG A 434 27.47 -33.15 0.13
C ARG A 434 26.43 -32.05 -0.05
N LEU A 435 26.88 -30.83 -0.30
CA LEU A 435 26.01 -29.67 -0.51
C LEU A 435 25.17 -29.84 -1.79
N PRO A 436 23.82 -29.72 -1.72
CA PRO A 436 22.96 -29.82 -2.90
C PRO A 436 23.17 -28.68 -3.91
N SER A 437 23.44 -27.47 -3.42
CA SER A 437 23.74 -26.31 -4.25
C SER A 437 24.67 -25.33 -3.50
N PRO A 438 25.31 -24.37 -4.20
CA PRO A 438 26.14 -23.36 -3.55
C PRO A 438 25.38 -22.51 -2.51
N LEU A 439 24.05 -22.37 -2.67
CA LEU A 439 23.20 -21.64 -1.72
C LEU A 439 23.18 -22.28 -0.33
N HIS A 440 23.44 -23.59 -0.25
CA HIS A 440 23.47 -24.32 1.02
C HIS A 440 24.76 -24.08 1.81
N ALA A 441 25.75 -23.39 1.22
CA ALA A 441 27.00 -23.01 1.89
C ALA A 441 26.91 -21.66 2.60
N CYS A 442 25.85 -20.88 2.41
CA CYS A 442 25.72 -19.54 2.97
C CYS A 442 25.46 -19.55 4.48
N ASP A 443 26.08 -18.60 5.19
CA ASP A 443 25.97 -18.45 6.64
C ASP A 443 24.72 -17.68 7.07
N THR A 444 24.19 -16.81 6.21
CA THR A 444 22.98 -16.01 6.48
C THR A 444 21.94 -16.14 5.37
N GLY A 445 20.67 -15.93 5.70
CA GLY A 445 19.59 -15.96 4.70
C GLY A 445 19.66 -14.81 3.69
N GLU A 446 20.23 -13.66 4.07
CA GLU A 446 20.49 -12.57 3.12
C GLU A 446 21.56 -12.97 2.11
N ASP A 447 22.63 -13.66 2.55
CA ASP A 447 23.65 -14.21 1.64
C ASP A 447 23.06 -15.27 0.70
N VAL A 448 22.16 -16.12 1.20
CA VAL A 448 21.42 -17.09 0.36
C VAL A 448 20.67 -16.37 -0.76
N LEU A 449 19.92 -15.32 -0.43
CA LEU A 449 19.14 -14.56 -1.41
C LEU A 449 20.07 -13.80 -2.37
N ALA A 450 21.11 -13.15 -1.87
CA ALA A 450 22.09 -12.44 -2.69
C ALA A 450 22.82 -13.38 -3.66
N GLN A 451 23.24 -14.56 -3.19
CA GLN A 451 23.90 -15.56 -4.02
C GLN A 451 22.95 -16.15 -5.06
N TYR A 452 21.68 -16.39 -4.72
CA TYR A 452 20.67 -16.84 -5.69
C TYR A 452 20.49 -15.80 -6.80
N LEU A 453 20.32 -14.52 -6.45
CA LEU A 453 20.17 -13.45 -7.43
C LEU A 453 21.42 -13.28 -8.30
N GLN A 454 22.61 -13.41 -7.72
CA GLN A 454 23.87 -13.36 -8.47
C GLN A 454 24.00 -14.54 -9.45
N GLN A 455 23.52 -15.74 -9.09
CA GLN A 455 23.48 -16.89 -9.99
C GLN A 455 22.50 -16.69 -11.16
N GLN A 456 21.34 -16.07 -10.89
CA GLN A 456 20.36 -15.78 -11.94
C GLN A 456 20.83 -14.66 -12.88
N GLN A 457 21.46 -13.61 -12.33
CA GLN A 457 21.88 -12.43 -13.08
C GLN A 457 23.25 -11.89 -12.60
N PRO A 458 24.37 -12.47 -13.06
CA PRO A 458 25.72 -12.16 -12.55
C PRO A 458 26.18 -10.69 -12.73
N GLY A 459 25.62 -9.97 -13.70
CA GLY A 459 25.99 -8.58 -14.00
C GLY A 459 25.15 -7.51 -13.28
N VAL A 460 24.20 -7.91 -12.44
CA VAL A 460 23.16 -7.01 -11.91
C VAL A 460 23.48 -6.58 -10.49
N ARG A 461 23.48 -5.26 -10.27
CA ARG A 461 23.61 -4.71 -8.92
C ARG A 461 22.35 -5.04 -8.12
N SER A 462 22.50 -5.78 -7.04
CA SER A 462 21.38 -6.28 -6.25
C SER A 462 21.43 -5.73 -4.82
N SER A 463 20.29 -5.27 -4.32
CA SER A 463 20.07 -5.00 -2.89
C SER A 463 19.08 -6.03 -2.36
N THR A 464 19.42 -6.69 -1.26
CA THR A 464 18.63 -7.77 -0.67
C THR A 464 18.29 -7.47 0.78
N HIS A 465 17.04 -7.69 1.16
CA HIS A 465 16.61 -7.60 2.56
C HIS A 465 15.76 -8.83 2.90
N LEU A 466 16.06 -9.46 4.03
CA LEU A 466 15.30 -10.60 4.54
C LEU A 466 14.74 -10.25 5.92
N LEU A 467 13.41 -10.29 6.06
CA LEU A 467 12.73 -9.93 7.30
C LEU A 467 12.05 -11.14 7.92
N LEU A 468 12.09 -11.21 9.26
CA LEU A 468 11.33 -12.18 10.05
C LEU A 468 9.85 -11.81 10.14
N ALA A 469 9.54 -10.51 10.14
CA ALA A 469 8.18 -10.00 10.26
C ALA A 469 7.36 -10.27 8.98
N PRO A 470 6.26 -11.04 9.06
CA PRO A 470 5.41 -11.31 7.90
C PRO A 470 4.58 -10.08 7.51
N CYS A 471 4.01 -10.07 6.31
CA CYS A 471 2.98 -9.10 5.95
C CYS A 471 1.65 -9.52 6.59
N LYS A 472 1.17 -8.72 7.54
CA LYS A 472 -0.08 -9.02 8.25
C LYS A 472 -1.26 -8.55 7.43
N VAL A 473 -2.10 -9.51 7.04
CA VAL A 473 -3.38 -9.26 6.37
C VAL A 473 -4.51 -9.58 7.34
N VAL A 474 -5.27 -8.56 7.70
CA VAL A 474 -6.39 -8.65 8.65
C VAL A 474 -7.65 -8.13 7.98
N PRO A 475 -8.85 -8.57 8.40
CA PRO A 475 -10.09 -8.01 7.91
C PRO A 475 -10.08 -6.47 7.97
N PRO A 476 -10.54 -5.79 6.91
CA PRO A 476 -11.34 -6.31 5.80
C PRO A 476 -10.51 -6.78 4.59
N TYR A 477 -9.24 -7.18 4.73
CA TYR A 477 -8.48 -7.75 3.62
C TYR A 477 -9.23 -8.92 2.96
N PRO A 478 -9.36 -8.95 1.61
CA PRO A 478 -10.16 -9.96 0.92
C PRO A 478 -9.58 -11.37 1.10
N CYS A 479 -10.46 -12.38 1.09
CA CYS A 479 -10.09 -13.78 1.25
C CYS A 479 -9.54 -14.37 -0.07
N LEU A 480 -8.35 -13.91 -0.48
CA LEU A 480 -7.75 -14.24 -1.78
C LEU A 480 -6.93 -15.53 -1.77
N PHE A 481 -6.47 -15.99 -0.61
CA PHE A 481 -5.51 -17.09 -0.49
C PHE A 481 -6.17 -18.45 -0.73
N SER A 482 -5.50 -19.33 -1.48
CA SER A 482 -5.96 -20.70 -1.70
C SER A 482 -6.01 -21.51 -0.38
N PRO A 483 -6.92 -22.50 -0.28
CA PRO A 483 -7.03 -23.36 0.90
C PRO A 483 -5.83 -24.30 1.10
N SER A 484 -4.93 -24.39 0.11
CA SER A 484 -3.67 -25.13 0.20
C SER A 484 -2.62 -24.43 1.07
N LEU A 485 -2.90 -23.23 1.57
CA LEU A 485 -2.00 -22.46 2.40
C LEU A 485 -2.35 -22.62 3.88
N SER A 486 -1.32 -22.80 4.70
CA SER A 486 -1.44 -22.76 6.15
C SER A 486 -1.74 -21.34 6.65
N ARG A 487 -2.16 -21.24 7.92
CA ARG A 487 -2.30 -19.95 8.63
C ARG A 487 -1.02 -19.10 8.68
N HIS A 488 0.13 -19.74 8.44
CA HIS A 488 1.43 -19.09 8.43
C HIS A 488 1.94 -18.86 7.00
N GLY A 489 1.08 -18.95 5.98
CA GLY A 489 1.44 -18.70 4.59
C GLY A 489 2.31 -19.77 3.92
N LEU A 490 2.57 -20.90 4.59
CA LEU A 490 3.29 -22.06 4.04
C LEU A 490 2.39 -22.97 3.21
N LEU A 491 2.92 -23.59 2.16
CA LEU A 491 2.21 -24.56 1.32
C LEU A 491 2.06 -25.90 2.02
N LEU A 492 0.83 -26.40 2.15
CA LEU A 492 0.56 -27.70 2.74
C LEU A 492 0.80 -28.81 1.70
N ASP A 493 1.58 -29.84 2.04
CA ASP A 493 1.77 -31.01 1.18
C ASP A 493 0.51 -31.91 1.19
N GLY A 494 -0.18 -32.01 0.04
CA GLY A 494 -1.21 -33.02 -0.24
C GLY A 494 -2.52 -32.47 -0.85
N PRO A 495 -3.26 -33.25 -1.65
CA PRO A 495 -4.62 -32.89 -2.05
C PRO A 495 -5.52 -32.82 -0.80
N PRO A 496 -6.55 -31.95 -0.78
CA PRO A 496 -7.41 -31.81 0.39
C PRO A 496 -8.01 -33.17 0.74
N LEU A 497 -7.77 -33.65 1.96
CA LEU A 497 -8.50 -34.81 2.48
C LEU A 497 -10.00 -34.43 2.51
N GLY A 498 -10.76 -35.00 1.58
CA GLY A 498 -12.21 -35.06 1.63
C GLY A 498 -12.93 -33.91 0.93
N ALA A 499 -13.19 -34.07 -0.36
CA ALA A 499 -14.43 -33.57 -0.93
C ALA A 499 -15.59 -34.36 -0.28
N GLY A 500 -16.24 -33.75 0.70
CA GLY A 500 -17.35 -34.35 1.43
C GLY A 500 -18.00 -33.34 2.37
N THR A 501 -19.06 -32.70 1.87
CA THR A 501 -20.02 -31.86 2.59
C THR A 501 -19.53 -30.52 3.15
N CYS A 502 -19.98 -29.47 2.46
CA CYS A 502 -20.21 -28.14 3.01
C CYS A 502 -21.00 -28.26 4.32
N PHE A 503 -20.33 -28.06 5.46
CA PHE A 503 -21.00 -27.80 6.74
C PHE A 503 -20.65 -26.38 7.17
N LEU A 504 -21.60 -25.48 6.94
CA LEU A 504 -21.79 -24.29 7.74
C LEU A 504 -21.83 -24.72 9.21
N SER A 505 -20.80 -24.39 9.97
CA SER A 505 -20.87 -24.35 11.43
C SER A 505 -20.35 -23.01 11.93
N PRO A 506 -21.20 -22.18 12.57
CA PRO A 506 -20.82 -20.93 13.16
C PRO A 506 -20.22 -21.21 14.53
N HIS A 507 -18.89 -21.14 14.65
CA HIS A 507 -18.09 -20.99 15.87
C HIS A 507 -16.81 -21.85 15.82
N SER A 508 -15.71 -21.28 15.35
CA SER A 508 -14.47 -21.24 16.14
C SER A 508 -13.45 -20.27 15.54
N ARG A 509 -12.97 -19.38 16.41
CA ARG A 509 -11.70 -18.61 16.42
C ARG A 509 -11.17 -18.11 15.06
N GLY A 510 -11.37 -16.80 14.87
CA GLY A 510 -10.70 -16.04 13.83
C GLY A 510 -9.21 -15.91 14.10
N GLU A 511 -8.44 -16.04 13.02
CA GLU A 511 -7.13 -15.46 12.75
C GLU A 511 -6.81 -15.83 11.30
N HIS A 512 -6.73 -14.81 10.43
CA HIS A 512 -6.45 -14.97 9.00
C HIS A 512 -4.96 -15.26 8.75
N PRO A 513 -4.61 -15.94 7.65
CA PRO A 513 -3.22 -16.28 7.37
C PRO A 513 -2.35 -15.03 7.19
N SER A 514 -1.20 -14.99 7.86
CA SER A 514 -0.14 -14.01 7.54
C SER A 514 0.45 -14.34 6.15
N ALA A 515 0.62 -13.35 5.28
CA ALA A 515 1.13 -13.56 3.92
C ALA A 515 2.64 -13.29 3.84
N TRP A 516 3.35 -14.18 3.14
CA TRP A 516 4.81 -14.22 3.02
C TRP A 516 5.09 -13.89 1.58
N GLY A 517 5.68 -12.73 1.28
CA GLY A 517 5.80 -12.25 -0.09
C GLY A 517 7.20 -11.71 -0.35
N PRO A 518 7.90 -12.24 -1.37
CA PRO A 518 8.98 -11.53 -2.01
C PRO A 518 8.46 -10.58 -3.08
N LEU A 519 9.01 -9.38 -3.11
CA LEU A 519 8.90 -8.47 -4.25
C LEU A 519 10.27 -8.19 -4.84
N LEU A 520 10.32 -8.12 -6.16
CA LEU A 520 11.40 -7.52 -6.93
C LEU A 520 10.93 -6.24 -7.59
N LEU A 521 11.79 -5.24 -7.55
CA LEU A 521 11.75 -4.12 -8.49
C LEU A 521 12.79 -4.38 -9.59
N PHE A 522 12.35 -4.48 -10.84
CA PHE A 522 13.16 -4.63 -12.04
C PHE A 522 13.32 -3.29 -12.79
N HIS A 523 14.35 -3.17 -13.61
CA HIS A 523 14.54 -2.06 -14.56
C HIS A 523 14.60 -2.62 -15.98
N LEU A 524 13.73 -2.16 -16.89
CA LEU A 524 13.63 -2.71 -18.26
C LEU A 524 14.57 -2.01 -19.25
N GLY A 525 15.31 -2.83 -20.02
CA GLY A 525 16.00 -2.42 -21.24
C GLY A 525 15.10 -2.51 -22.50
N PRO A 526 15.45 -1.83 -23.60
CA PRO A 526 14.73 -1.95 -24.86
C PRO A 526 15.11 -3.24 -25.59
N GLY A 527 14.14 -3.86 -26.28
CA GLY A 527 14.43 -4.91 -27.25
C GLY A 527 15.25 -4.36 -28.44
N PRO A 528 16.16 -5.16 -29.04
CA PRO A 528 16.74 -4.82 -30.32
C PRO A 528 15.68 -5.03 -31.40
N GLY A 529 15.37 -3.98 -32.17
CA GLY A 529 14.16 -3.89 -32.97
C GLY A 529 14.13 -4.71 -34.26
N ARG A 530 13.01 -4.56 -34.98
CA ARG A 530 12.97 -4.19 -36.41
C ARG A 530 11.56 -3.74 -36.78
N LEU A 531 11.46 -2.53 -37.30
CA LEU A 531 10.37 -2.09 -38.16
C LEU A 531 10.38 -2.97 -39.42
N GLY A 532 9.20 -3.49 -39.76
CA GLY A 532 8.84 -4.13 -41.01
C GLY A 532 7.33 -4.02 -41.17
#